data_AF-A0A350NM96-F1
#
_entry.id   AF-A0A350NM96-F1
#
_cell.length_a   1.000
_cell.length_b   1.000
_cell.length_c   1.000
_cell.angle_alpha   90.00
_cell.angle_beta   90.00
_cell.angle_gamma   90.00
#
_symmetry.space_group_name_H-M   'P 1'
#
loop_
_entity.id
_entity.type
_entity.pdbx_description
1 polymer ?
#
loop_
_entity_poly.entity_id
_entity_poly.type
_entity_poly.pdbx_seq_one_letter_code
_entity_poly.pdbx_strand_id
1 'polypeptide(L)'
;LAEVEARSREAKPLELLIGLQHQKKSTALIDQPVPIRLGLQSLRTGLIVTGTTGTGKTYGALYSYTRQFLHYRPDDPERKPGILILDVKGNYCDQVLQFVAEAGQNATGRMQDVIIIEIGGQYRYNPLHKPLLRPQVLANRLRVILETFSIGKNHDTYWLDKAEFMIAESIKLARLVHGGYVTFEDIDRLIRRKEYQGHLAQLARKERAGLLSPEELETYISVRDFFTYEFEQSDERVRNIIESEVTRMTATFTTDPDIRRSFCAPQEELNFPGFDDLVDHGKIVILRMNAEEYQNLAKIISTYLKLDFQSSVMTRLVRPGANRLRPLIFINDEYHFMASRTDSKFFSVCREADCINVVATQSFTSLVDSLGDKTVVETILQNLVNKIWLRSDDHDTIEAAQRATGKEIKFRRSESLTESGKNSNYSWMFGRSVARNSNLSKSVNYQAV
;
A
#
# COMPACT_ATOMS: atom_id res chain seq x y z
N LEU A 1 26.61 -25.86 -0.48
CA LEU A 1 27.02 -24.57 -1.08
C LEU A 1 27.29 -24.71 -2.58
N ALA A 2 28.19 -25.60 -3.01
CA ALA A 2 28.44 -25.85 -4.44
C ALA A 2 27.24 -26.44 -5.23
N GLU A 3 26.40 -27.29 -4.62
CA GLU A 3 25.15 -27.77 -5.26
C GLU A 3 24.04 -26.71 -5.34
N VAL A 4 24.06 -25.74 -4.41
CA VAL A 4 23.12 -24.59 -4.39
C VAL A 4 23.54 -23.56 -5.44
N GLU A 5 24.84 -23.39 -5.65
CA GLU A 5 25.42 -22.62 -6.76
C GLU A 5 25.25 -23.30 -8.12
N ALA A 6 25.31 -24.63 -8.19
CA ALA A 6 25.07 -25.36 -9.44
C ALA A 6 23.60 -25.26 -9.88
N ARG A 7 22.64 -25.33 -8.95
CA ARG A 7 21.21 -25.09 -9.24
C ARG A 7 20.86 -23.62 -9.50
N SER A 8 21.75 -22.67 -9.17
CA SER A 8 21.52 -21.25 -9.45
C SER A 8 21.85 -20.84 -10.89
N ARG A 9 22.66 -21.64 -11.60
CA ARG A 9 23.20 -21.31 -12.94
C ARG A 9 22.25 -21.54 -14.12
N GLU A 10 21.15 -22.29 -13.97
CA GLU A 10 20.25 -22.62 -15.09
C GLU A 10 18.87 -21.97 -15.04
N ALA A 11 18.52 -21.24 -13.97
CA ALA A 11 17.14 -20.85 -13.76
C ALA A 11 16.92 -19.36 -14.07
N LYS A 12 16.06 -19.06 -15.07
CA LYS A 12 15.72 -17.70 -15.51
C LYS A 12 15.44 -16.77 -14.32
N PRO A 13 16.05 -15.57 -14.28
CA PRO A 13 15.77 -14.58 -13.24
C PRO A 13 14.33 -14.08 -13.36
N LEU A 14 13.77 -13.56 -12.27
CA LEU A 14 12.46 -12.90 -12.32
C LEU A 14 12.58 -11.63 -13.19
N GLU A 15 11.82 -11.61 -14.29
CA GLU A 15 11.69 -10.48 -15.19
C GLU A 15 10.21 -10.23 -15.48
N LEU A 16 9.83 -8.95 -15.54
CA LEU A 16 8.48 -8.53 -15.80
C LEU A 16 8.40 -7.83 -17.17
N LEU A 17 7.62 -8.38 -18.09
CA LEU A 17 7.24 -7.69 -19.33
C LEU A 17 6.21 -6.61 -18.99
N ILE A 18 6.60 -5.34 -19.12
CA ILE A 18 5.74 -4.20 -18.75
C ILE A 18 4.98 -3.61 -19.94
N GLY A 19 5.45 -3.88 -21.17
CA GLY A 19 4.81 -3.39 -22.38
C GLY A 19 5.61 -3.70 -23.64
N LEU A 20 5.07 -3.25 -24.76
CA LEU A 20 5.66 -3.38 -26.09
C LEU A 20 5.95 -1.99 -26.64
N GLN A 21 7.19 -1.74 -27.02
CA GLN A 21 7.60 -0.50 -27.64
C GLN A 21 7.36 -0.56 -29.14
N HIS A 22 6.42 0.24 -29.63
CA HIS A 22 6.22 0.49 -31.04
C HIS A 22 7.11 1.67 -31.51
N GLN A 23 6.54 2.68 -32.17
CA GLN A 23 7.32 3.86 -32.55
C GLN A 23 7.57 4.79 -31.35
N LYS A 24 8.83 5.17 -31.12
CA LYS A 24 9.22 6.06 -30.00
C LYS A 24 8.53 7.42 -30.00
N LYS A 25 8.15 7.93 -31.17
CA LYS A 25 7.70 9.32 -31.38
C LYS A 25 6.31 9.41 -32.05
N SER A 26 5.58 8.30 -32.13
CA SER A 26 4.30 8.21 -32.82
C SER A 26 3.44 7.12 -32.17
N THR A 27 2.13 7.24 -32.28
CA THR A 27 1.17 6.21 -31.85
C THR A 27 1.04 5.07 -32.86
N ALA A 28 1.77 5.12 -33.98
CA ALA A 28 1.75 4.07 -34.99
C ALA A 28 2.29 2.75 -34.43
N LEU A 29 1.53 1.68 -34.67
CA LEU A 29 1.93 0.31 -34.39
C LEU A 29 2.96 -0.15 -35.44
N ILE A 30 3.78 -1.12 -35.05
CA ILE A 30 4.77 -1.77 -35.92
C ILE A 30 4.63 -3.28 -35.75
N ASP A 31 4.89 -4.03 -36.82
CA ASP A 31 4.67 -5.48 -36.85
C ASP A 31 5.55 -6.24 -35.85
N GLN A 32 6.74 -5.72 -35.55
CA GLN A 32 7.69 -6.30 -34.60
C GLN A 32 8.06 -5.30 -33.51
N PRO A 33 7.19 -5.11 -32.50
CA PRO A 33 7.50 -4.23 -31.39
C PRO A 33 8.58 -4.80 -30.48
N VAL A 34 9.32 -3.91 -29.82
CA VAL A 34 10.41 -4.30 -28.91
C VAL A 34 9.83 -4.54 -27.50
N PRO A 35 9.97 -5.73 -26.90
CA PRO A 35 9.51 -5.97 -25.55
C PRO A 35 10.27 -5.14 -24.52
N ILE A 36 9.56 -4.43 -23.63
CA ILE A 36 10.16 -3.71 -22.50
C ILE A 36 10.05 -4.60 -21.26
N ARG A 37 11.20 -4.99 -20.70
CA ARG A 37 11.27 -5.85 -19.51
C ARG A 37 11.96 -5.15 -18.35
N LEU A 38 11.46 -5.36 -17.15
CA LEU A 38 12.11 -4.97 -15.90
C LEU A 38 12.67 -6.22 -15.23
N GLY A 39 13.99 -6.26 -15.03
CA GLY A 39 14.63 -7.32 -14.26
C GLY A 39 14.45 -7.13 -12.75
N LEU A 40 14.70 -8.19 -11.98
CA LEU A 40 14.56 -8.22 -10.52
C LEU A 40 15.19 -7.02 -9.78
N GLN A 41 16.38 -6.56 -10.21
CA GLN A 41 17.04 -5.41 -9.57
C GLN A 41 16.23 -4.12 -9.73
N SER A 42 15.61 -3.91 -10.89
CA SER A 42 14.71 -2.78 -11.13
C SER A 42 13.37 -3.00 -10.43
N LEU A 43 12.82 -4.21 -10.39
CA LEU A 43 11.54 -4.46 -9.70
C LEU A 43 11.59 -4.15 -8.19
N ARG A 44 12.73 -4.40 -7.54
CA ARG A 44 12.93 -4.07 -6.11
C ARG A 44 12.91 -2.57 -5.83
N THR A 45 13.15 -1.73 -6.84
CA THR A 45 13.08 -0.26 -6.68
C THR A 45 11.67 0.30 -6.78
N GLY A 46 10.65 -0.57 -6.80
CA GLY A 46 9.23 -0.21 -6.75
C GLY A 46 8.69 0.27 -8.11
N LEU A 47 7.41 -0.01 -8.34
CA LEU A 47 6.69 0.30 -9.55
C LEU A 47 5.39 1.03 -9.20
N ILE A 48 5.18 2.21 -9.80
CA ILE A 48 3.91 2.93 -9.73
C ILE A 48 3.26 3.04 -11.11
N VAL A 49 1.98 2.70 -11.17
CA VAL A 49 1.12 2.86 -12.36
C VAL A 49 0.12 3.98 -12.11
N THR A 50 0.11 4.99 -12.97
CA THR A 50 -0.85 6.11 -12.90
C THR A 50 -1.75 6.16 -14.14
N GLY A 51 -2.93 6.73 -14.00
CA GLY A 51 -3.86 6.92 -15.10
C GLY A 51 -5.30 7.10 -14.63
N THR A 52 -6.15 7.75 -15.41
CA THR A 52 -7.56 7.92 -15.06
C THR A 52 -8.35 6.60 -15.16
N THR A 53 -9.59 6.58 -14.71
CA THR A 53 -10.46 5.41 -14.83
C THR A 53 -10.65 5.01 -16.30
N GLY A 54 -10.64 3.71 -16.59
CA GLY A 54 -10.82 3.17 -17.94
C GLY A 54 -9.57 3.20 -18.84
N THR A 55 -8.42 3.64 -18.33
CA THR A 55 -7.17 3.74 -19.12
C THR A 55 -6.37 2.43 -19.21
N GLY A 56 -6.83 1.38 -18.53
CA GLY A 56 -6.19 0.07 -18.53
C GLY A 56 -5.20 -0.17 -17.38
N LYS A 57 -5.24 0.60 -16.28
CA LYS A 57 -4.41 0.35 -15.07
C LYS A 57 -4.53 -1.10 -14.58
N THR A 58 -5.76 -1.52 -14.28
CA THR A 58 -6.03 -2.85 -13.76
C THR A 58 -5.80 -3.93 -14.82
N TYR A 59 -6.49 -3.82 -15.96
CA TYR A 59 -6.46 -4.85 -17.01
C TYR A 59 -5.12 -4.94 -17.75
N GLY A 60 -4.59 -3.81 -18.22
CA GLY A 60 -3.39 -3.77 -19.05
C GLY A 60 -2.08 -3.90 -18.26
N ALA A 61 -2.03 -3.34 -17.04
CA ALA A 61 -0.84 -3.41 -16.20
C ALA A 61 -0.99 -4.47 -15.09
N LEU A 62 -1.82 -4.24 -14.08
CA LEU A 62 -1.79 -5.05 -12.84
C LEU A 62 -2.14 -6.53 -13.04
N TYR A 63 -3.17 -6.86 -13.83
CA TYR A 63 -3.49 -8.24 -14.17
C TYR A 63 -2.36 -8.93 -14.91
N SER A 64 -1.80 -8.26 -15.93
CA SER A 64 -0.64 -8.77 -16.68
C SER A 64 0.55 -9.03 -15.75
N TYR A 65 0.81 -8.13 -14.80
CA TYR A 65 1.94 -8.27 -13.89
C TYR A 65 1.73 -9.37 -12.87
N THR A 66 0.52 -9.43 -12.30
CA THR A 66 0.14 -10.47 -11.33
C THR A 66 0.23 -11.85 -11.95
N ARG A 67 -0.28 -12.03 -13.18
CA ARG A 67 -0.17 -13.30 -13.89
C ARG A 67 1.28 -13.72 -14.07
N GLN A 68 2.16 -12.81 -14.50
CA GLN A 68 3.59 -13.09 -14.66
C GLN A 68 4.26 -13.48 -13.34
N PHE A 69 3.92 -12.80 -12.25
CA PHE A 69 4.44 -13.15 -10.92
C PHE A 69 3.97 -14.53 -10.46
N LEU A 70 2.68 -14.85 -10.62
CA LEU A 70 2.14 -16.16 -10.26
C LEU A 70 2.82 -17.30 -11.01
N HIS A 71 3.15 -17.08 -12.29
CA HIS A 71 3.81 -18.06 -13.16
C HIS A 71 5.34 -18.10 -13.01
N TYR A 72 5.92 -17.27 -12.14
CA TYR A 72 7.34 -17.37 -11.83
C TYR A 72 7.57 -18.54 -10.86
N ARG A 73 8.16 -19.62 -11.39
CA ARG A 73 8.52 -20.84 -10.63
C ARG A 73 7.41 -21.31 -9.68
N PRO A 74 6.18 -21.52 -10.18
CA PRO A 74 5.02 -21.81 -9.34
C PRO A 74 5.19 -23.08 -8.49
N ASP A 75 5.94 -24.05 -9.00
CA ASP A 75 6.18 -25.35 -8.35
C ASP A 75 7.47 -25.40 -7.50
N ASP A 76 8.24 -24.31 -7.43
CA ASP A 76 9.46 -24.23 -6.60
C ASP A 76 9.10 -23.79 -5.18
N PRO A 77 9.06 -24.68 -4.18
CA PRO A 77 8.63 -24.32 -2.83
C PRO A 77 9.52 -23.25 -2.21
N GLU A 78 10.80 -23.15 -2.58
CA GLU A 78 11.74 -22.17 -2.01
C GLU A 78 11.67 -20.80 -2.69
N ARG A 79 11.16 -20.73 -3.92
CA ARG A 79 11.25 -19.51 -4.75
C ARG A 79 9.94 -19.04 -5.37
N LYS A 80 8.86 -19.82 -5.31
CA LYS A 80 7.52 -19.39 -5.75
C LYS A 80 7.10 -18.12 -5.00
N PRO A 81 6.61 -17.05 -5.63
CA PRO A 81 6.41 -15.78 -4.94
C PRO A 81 5.34 -15.82 -3.86
N GLY A 82 5.58 -15.09 -2.77
CA GLY A 82 4.56 -14.76 -1.76
C GLY A 82 3.95 -13.41 -2.13
N ILE A 83 2.62 -13.34 -2.22
CA ILE A 83 1.94 -12.17 -2.83
C ILE A 83 0.86 -11.65 -1.89
N LEU A 84 0.94 -10.38 -1.51
CA LEU A 84 -0.16 -9.64 -0.90
C LEU A 84 -0.84 -8.79 -1.97
N ILE A 85 -2.15 -8.97 -2.12
CA ILE A 85 -2.99 -8.20 -3.03
C ILE A 85 -4.08 -7.51 -2.22
N LEU A 86 -4.13 -6.19 -2.29
CA LEU A 86 -5.19 -5.41 -1.65
C LEU A 86 -6.20 -4.96 -2.72
N ASP A 87 -7.34 -5.64 -2.76
CA ASP A 87 -8.44 -5.39 -3.70
C ASP A 87 -9.62 -4.72 -2.98
N VAL A 88 -9.68 -3.39 -3.14
CA VAL A 88 -10.74 -2.57 -2.56
C VAL A 88 -11.98 -2.45 -3.45
N LYS A 89 -11.98 -3.03 -4.65
CA LYS A 89 -13.14 -3.03 -5.57
C LYS A 89 -13.84 -4.38 -5.63
N GLY A 90 -13.17 -5.44 -5.18
CA GLY A 90 -13.68 -6.81 -5.10
C GLY A 90 -13.58 -7.62 -6.39
N ASN A 91 -13.41 -6.96 -7.55
CA ASN A 91 -13.36 -7.60 -8.86
C ASN A 91 -11.96 -8.12 -9.27
N TYR A 92 -10.91 -7.66 -8.59
CA TYR A 92 -9.54 -8.07 -8.87
C TYR A 92 -9.31 -9.52 -8.41
N CYS A 93 -9.89 -9.88 -7.27
CA CYS A 93 -9.73 -11.20 -6.67
C CYS A 93 -10.15 -12.33 -7.63
N ASP A 94 -11.31 -12.21 -8.28
CA ASP A 94 -11.83 -13.27 -9.15
C ASP A 94 -10.91 -13.55 -10.34
N GLN A 95 -10.34 -12.50 -10.93
CA GLN A 95 -9.37 -12.64 -12.01
C GLN A 95 -8.05 -13.26 -11.52
N VAL A 96 -7.60 -12.92 -10.31
CA VAL A 96 -6.42 -13.53 -9.70
C VAL A 96 -6.64 -15.02 -9.47
N LEU A 97 -7.83 -15.44 -9.00
CA LEU A 97 -8.14 -16.85 -8.78
C LEU A 97 -8.04 -17.66 -10.09
N GLN A 98 -8.46 -17.08 -11.22
CA GLN A 98 -8.24 -17.69 -12.54
C GLN A 98 -6.75 -17.86 -12.84
N PHE A 99 -5.94 -16.81 -12.63
CA PHE A 99 -4.48 -16.89 -12.85
C PHE A 99 -3.79 -17.89 -11.91
N VAL A 100 -4.28 -18.04 -10.69
CA VAL A 100 -3.77 -18.99 -9.71
C VAL A 100 -4.07 -20.43 -10.12
N ALA A 101 -5.27 -20.70 -10.64
CA ALA A 101 -5.64 -22.01 -11.15
C ALA A 101 -4.79 -22.44 -12.36
N GLU A 102 -4.37 -21.46 -13.17
CA GLU A 102 -3.45 -21.68 -14.32
C GLU A 102 -1.98 -21.83 -13.90
N ALA A 103 -1.60 -21.38 -12.70
CA ALA A 103 -0.20 -21.30 -12.28
C ALA A 103 0.31 -22.63 -11.69
N GLY A 104 1.10 -23.37 -12.46
CA GLY A 104 1.76 -24.61 -12.00
C GLY A 104 1.50 -25.78 -12.94
N GLN A 105 2.08 -26.93 -12.63
CA GLN A 105 1.89 -28.16 -13.44
C GLN A 105 0.63 -28.95 -13.06
N ASN A 106 0.13 -28.76 -11.84
CA ASN A 106 -1.04 -29.47 -11.33
C ASN A 106 -2.34 -28.81 -11.79
N ALA A 107 -3.41 -29.62 -11.89
CA ALA A 107 -4.73 -29.17 -12.37
C ALA A 107 -5.37 -28.03 -11.54
N THR A 108 -4.92 -27.81 -10.31
CA THR A 108 -5.39 -26.75 -9.41
C THR A 108 -4.39 -25.60 -9.26
N GLY A 109 -3.27 -25.64 -9.97
CA GLY A 109 -2.19 -24.67 -9.86
C GLY A 109 -1.75 -24.44 -8.42
N ARG A 110 -1.82 -23.17 -7.98
CA ARG A 110 -1.49 -22.72 -6.61
C ARG A 110 -2.70 -22.44 -5.74
N MET A 111 -3.88 -23.00 -6.03
CA MET A 111 -5.11 -22.68 -5.28
C MET A 111 -5.00 -22.94 -3.77
N GLN A 112 -4.28 -23.99 -3.37
CA GLN A 112 -3.95 -24.32 -1.97
C GLN A 112 -3.06 -23.30 -1.25
N ASP A 113 -2.47 -22.35 -1.99
CA ASP A 113 -1.68 -21.26 -1.43
C ASP A 113 -2.50 -19.99 -1.19
N VAL A 114 -3.76 -19.96 -1.61
CA VAL A 114 -4.61 -18.76 -1.52
C VAL A 114 -5.22 -18.62 -0.13
N ILE A 115 -5.14 -17.40 0.40
CA ILE A 115 -5.79 -16.95 1.63
C ILE A 115 -6.62 -15.72 1.28
N ILE A 116 -7.95 -15.82 1.36
CA ILE A 116 -8.86 -14.70 1.09
C ILE A 116 -9.34 -14.14 2.43
N ILE A 117 -8.96 -12.90 2.71
CA ILE A 117 -9.50 -12.13 3.83
C ILE A 117 -10.70 -11.33 3.31
N GLU A 118 -11.87 -11.64 3.83
CA GLU A 118 -13.15 -10.98 3.49
C GLU A 118 -14.10 -11.08 4.70
N ILE A 119 -15.11 -10.22 4.75
CA ILE A 119 -16.12 -10.26 5.82
C ILE A 119 -16.97 -11.52 5.66
N GLY A 120 -17.12 -12.28 6.74
CA GLY A 120 -17.89 -13.53 6.74
C GLY A 120 -17.20 -14.70 6.03
N GLY A 121 -15.97 -14.51 5.52
CA GLY A 121 -15.21 -15.53 4.80
C GLY A 121 -14.72 -16.68 5.68
N GLN A 122 -13.82 -17.51 5.15
CA GLN A 122 -13.21 -18.61 5.90
C GLN A 122 -12.13 -18.13 6.88
N TYR A 123 -11.35 -17.12 6.48
CA TYR A 123 -10.20 -16.68 7.26
C TYR A 123 -10.58 -15.64 8.31
N ARG A 124 -9.91 -15.70 9.45
CA ARG A 124 -10.09 -14.85 10.63
C ARG A 124 -8.78 -14.14 10.86
N TYR A 125 -8.80 -12.81 10.75
CA TYR A 125 -7.62 -11.97 10.87
C TYR A 125 -7.81 -10.98 12.01
N ASN A 126 -7.03 -11.09 13.07
CA ASN A 126 -7.07 -10.09 14.14
C ASN A 126 -5.99 -9.02 13.93
N PRO A 127 -6.34 -7.75 13.61
CA PRO A 127 -5.35 -6.71 13.38
C PRO A 127 -4.55 -6.32 14.63
N LEU A 128 -5.09 -6.60 15.81
CA LEU A 128 -4.54 -6.19 17.09
C LEU A 128 -3.69 -7.29 17.76
N HIS A 129 -3.94 -8.55 17.44
CA HIS A 129 -3.15 -9.66 17.96
C HIS A 129 -1.81 -9.81 17.24
N LYS A 130 -0.81 -9.04 17.72
CA LYS A 130 0.60 -9.15 17.34
C LYS A 130 1.45 -9.31 18.61
N PRO A 131 1.66 -10.55 19.09
CA PRO A 131 2.23 -10.80 20.42
C PRO A 131 3.64 -10.21 20.58
N LEU A 132 4.42 -10.17 19.50
CA LEU A 132 5.78 -9.62 19.50
C LEU A 132 5.83 -8.08 19.47
N LEU A 133 4.71 -7.41 19.18
CA LEU A 133 4.65 -5.95 19.17
C LEU A 133 4.23 -5.42 20.53
N ARG A 134 4.94 -4.37 20.96
CA ARG A 134 4.60 -3.64 22.20
C ARG A 134 3.21 -3.00 22.07
N PRO A 135 2.40 -2.98 23.15
CA PRO A 135 1.07 -2.37 23.15
C PRO A 135 1.03 -0.94 22.62
N GLN A 136 2.03 -0.12 22.96
CA GLN A 136 2.14 1.27 22.50
C GLN A 136 2.28 1.36 20.97
N VAL A 137 3.00 0.42 20.35
CA VAL A 137 3.16 0.39 18.88
C VAL A 137 1.83 0.04 18.21
N LEU A 138 1.03 -0.85 18.81
CA LEU A 138 -0.30 -1.20 18.30
C LEU A 138 -1.30 -0.06 18.45
N ALA A 139 -1.30 0.61 19.60
CA ALA A 139 -2.12 1.79 19.84
C ALA A 139 -1.76 2.92 18.86
N ASN A 140 -0.46 3.18 18.68
CA ASN A 140 0.02 4.18 17.72
C ASN A 140 -0.41 3.86 16.28
N ARG A 141 -0.32 2.59 15.86
CA ARG A 141 -0.82 2.16 14.55
C ARG A 141 -2.30 2.49 14.37
N LEU A 142 -3.14 2.17 15.36
CA LEU A 142 -4.58 2.49 15.28
C LEU A 142 -4.78 4.00 15.12
N ARG A 143 -4.09 4.79 15.94
CA ARG A 143 -4.16 6.25 15.86
C ARG A 143 -3.77 6.77 14.48
N VAL A 144 -2.59 6.41 13.96
CA VAL A 144 -2.08 6.88 12.66
C VAL A 144 -3.03 6.52 11.53
N ILE A 145 -3.58 5.30 11.55
CA ILE A 145 -4.54 4.85 10.54
C ILE A 145 -5.80 5.73 10.60
N LEU A 146 -6.33 6.02 11.78
CA LEU A 146 -7.53 6.85 11.93
C LEU A 146 -7.29 8.33 11.60
N GLU A 147 -6.12 8.88 11.96
CA GLU A 147 -5.71 10.24 11.59
C GLU A 147 -5.64 10.40 10.07
N THR A 148 -5.08 9.41 9.36
CA THR A 148 -4.96 9.41 7.89
C THR A 148 -6.33 9.55 7.21
N PHE A 149 -7.42 9.07 7.84
CA PHE A 149 -8.78 9.18 7.31
C PHE A 149 -9.60 10.35 7.85
N SER A 150 -9.01 11.16 8.74
CA SER A 150 -9.68 12.31 9.38
C SER A 150 -9.10 13.66 8.95
N ILE A 151 -8.26 13.69 7.90
CA ILE A 151 -7.62 14.90 7.37
C ILE A 151 -8.67 15.98 7.06
N GLY A 152 -8.47 17.17 7.62
CA GLY A 152 -9.40 18.32 7.49
C GLY A 152 -10.41 18.48 8.63
N LYS A 153 -10.48 17.54 9.58
CA LYS A 153 -11.20 17.75 10.85
C LYS A 153 -10.19 18.18 11.91
N ASN A 154 -10.41 19.35 12.52
CA ASN A 154 -9.68 19.81 13.71
C ASN A 154 -10.00 18.88 14.90
N HIS A 155 -9.43 17.68 14.90
CA HIS A 155 -9.40 16.85 16.09
C HIS A 155 -8.33 17.40 17.01
N ASP A 156 -8.70 17.68 18.25
CA ASP A 156 -7.77 18.08 19.28
C ASP A 156 -6.84 16.90 19.58
N THR A 157 -5.60 17.02 19.10
CA THR A 157 -4.56 15.99 19.13
C THR A 157 -4.29 15.49 20.55
N TYR A 158 -4.54 16.32 21.56
CA TYR A 158 -4.42 15.96 22.97
C TYR A 158 -5.32 14.78 23.35
N TRP A 159 -6.59 14.77 22.91
CA TRP A 159 -7.51 13.67 23.25
C TRP A 159 -7.20 12.39 22.49
N LEU A 160 -6.69 12.52 21.26
CA LEU A 160 -6.19 11.37 20.49
C LEU A 160 -4.99 10.72 21.17
N ASP A 161 -4.06 11.52 21.70
CA ASP A 161 -2.92 11.02 22.48
C ASP A 161 -3.41 10.31 23.75
N LYS A 162 -4.36 10.89 24.49
CA LYS A 162 -4.95 10.25 25.68
C LYS A 162 -5.69 8.95 25.36
N ALA A 163 -6.41 8.89 24.25
CA ALA A 163 -7.06 7.67 23.78
C ALA A 163 -6.04 6.61 23.37
N GLU A 164 -4.94 6.99 22.70
CA GLU A 164 -3.82 6.11 22.38
C GLU A 164 -3.23 5.47 23.65
N PHE A 165 -2.97 6.26 24.69
CA PHE A 165 -2.51 5.74 25.99
C PHE A 165 -3.53 4.78 26.60
N MET A 166 -4.81 5.15 26.64
CA MET A 166 -5.86 4.27 27.17
C MET A 166 -5.93 2.93 26.42
N ILE A 167 -5.82 2.95 25.10
CA ILE A 167 -5.80 1.72 24.27
C ILE A 167 -4.55 0.88 24.59
N ALA A 168 -3.38 1.50 24.76
CA ALA A 168 -2.15 0.78 25.10
C ALA A 168 -2.27 0.05 26.45
N GLU A 169 -2.81 0.71 27.47
CA GLU A 169 -3.04 0.11 28.79
C GLU A 169 -4.14 -0.97 28.76
N SER A 170 -5.19 -0.76 27.96
CA SER A 170 -6.23 -1.77 27.72
C SER A 170 -5.67 -3.02 27.04
N ILE A 171 -4.76 -2.86 26.07
CA ILE A 171 -4.08 -3.98 25.42
C ILE A 171 -3.23 -4.76 26.42
N LYS A 172 -2.47 -4.08 27.30
CA LYS A 172 -1.70 -4.75 28.35
C LYS A 172 -2.62 -5.56 29.26
N LEU A 173 -3.71 -4.95 29.74
CA LEU A 173 -4.67 -5.60 30.63
C LEU A 173 -5.30 -6.84 29.98
N ALA A 174 -5.79 -6.71 28.75
CA ALA A 174 -6.39 -7.83 28.02
C ALA A 174 -5.38 -8.97 27.83
N ARG A 175 -4.13 -8.67 27.43
CA ARG A 175 -3.08 -9.68 27.27
C ARG A 175 -2.76 -10.42 28.57
N LEU A 176 -2.71 -9.73 29.72
CA LEU A 176 -2.46 -10.37 31.01
C LEU A 176 -3.59 -11.33 31.42
N VAL A 177 -4.83 -11.00 31.08
CA VAL A 177 -5.99 -11.84 31.44
C VAL A 177 -6.17 -13.00 30.46
N HIS A 178 -5.98 -12.76 29.17
CA HIS A 178 -6.24 -13.69 28.07
C HIS A 178 -4.99 -14.39 27.53
N GLY A 179 -3.91 -14.49 28.31
CA GLY A 179 -2.71 -15.25 27.92
C GLY A 179 -2.02 -14.72 26.65
N GLY A 180 -1.96 -13.41 26.48
CA GLY A 180 -1.33 -12.73 25.34
C GLY A 180 -2.27 -12.39 24.19
N TYR A 181 -3.54 -12.82 24.24
CA TYR A 181 -4.55 -12.49 23.23
C TYR A 181 -5.26 -11.16 23.50
N VAL A 182 -5.68 -10.47 22.44
CA VAL A 182 -6.42 -9.21 22.52
C VAL A 182 -7.15 -8.93 21.20
N THR A 183 -8.36 -8.40 21.29
CA THR A 183 -9.20 -7.95 20.16
C THR A 183 -9.68 -6.51 20.38
N PHE A 184 -10.25 -5.88 19.36
CA PHE A 184 -10.93 -4.59 19.55
C PHE A 184 -12.19 -4.72 20.41
N GLU A 185 -12.82 -5.90 20.42
CA GLU A 185 -13.93 -6.18 21.34
C GLU A 185 -13.48 -6.19 22.79
N ASP A 186 -12.30 -6.73 23.10
CA ASP A 186 -11.76 -6.70 24.46
C ASP A 186 -11.53 -5.26 24.94
N ILE A 187 -10.89 -4.42 24.12
CA ILE A 187 -10.70 -2.99 24.45
C ILE A 187 -12.05 -2.32 24.71
N ASP A 188 -13.00 -2.57 23.81
CA ASP A 188 -14.33 -1.98 23.89
C ASP A 188 -15.07 -2.35 25.17
N ARG A 189 -15.06 -3.64 25.53
CA ARG A 189 -15.68 -4.15 26.76
C ARG A 189 -14.97 -3.64 28.00
N LEU A 190 -13.63 -3.63 28.00
CA LEU A 190 -12.83 -3.06 29.09
C LEU A 190 -13.29 -1.65 29.40
N ILE A 191 -13.36 -0.78 28.39
CA ILE A 191 -13.66 0.65 28.58
C ILE A 191 -15.16 0.90 28.75
N ARG A 192 -15.98 0.54 27.77
CA ARG A 192 -17.41 0.88 27.74
C ARG A 192 -18.22 0.16 28.82
N ARG A 193 -17.88 -1.09 29.12
CA ARG A 193 -18.57 -1.90 30.15
C ARG A 193 -17.83 -1.92 31.49
N LYS A 194 -16.71 -1.20 31.59
CA LYS A 194 -15.87 -1.12 32.80
C LYS A 194 -15.38 -2.50 33.28
N GLU A 195 -15.23 -3.46 32.36
CA GLU A 195 -14.73 -4.80 32.68
C GLU A 195 -13.29 -4.78 33.21
N TYR A 196 -12.55 -3.67 33.03
CA TYR A 196 -11.22 -3.49 33.63
C TYR A 196 -11.23 -3.67 35.16
N GLN A 197 -12.31 -3.26 35.85
CA GLN A 197 -12.40 -3.40 37.31
C GLN A 197 -12.40 -4.88 37.74
N GLY A 198 -13.16 -5.71 37.03
CA GLY A 198 -13.20 -7.16 37.25
C GLY A 198 -11.87 -7.84 36.94
N HIS A 199 -11.24 -7.45 35.83
CA HIS A 199 -9.93 -7.95 35.42
C HIS A 199 -8.81 -7.59 36.42
N LEU A 200 -8.79 -6.35 36.93
CA LEU A 200 -7.86 -5.94 37.98
C LEU A 200 -8.08 -6.74 39.27
N ALA A 201 -9.33 -6.98 39.68
CA ALA A 201 -9.63 -7.81 40.85
C ALA A 201 -9.19 -9.27 40.66
N GLN A 202 -9.32 -9.82 39.44
CA GLN A 202 -8.83 -11.15 39.10
C GLN A 202 -7.29 -11.22 39.18
N LEU A 203 -6.58 -10.24 38.61
CA LEU A 203 -5.12 -10.17 38.65
C LEU A 203 -4.60 -9.97 40.09
N ALA A 204 -5.28 -9.18 40.92
CA ALA A 204 -4.95 -9.05 42.34
C ALA A 204 -5.06 -10.37 43.11
N ARG A 205 -6.00 -11.26 42.73
CA ARG A 205 -6.09 -12.62 43.31
C ARG A 205 -4.92 -13.48 42.85
N LYS A 206 -4.54 -13.42 41.57
CA LYS A 206 -3.37 -14.14 41.03
C LYS A 206 -2.07 -13.67 41.69
N GLU A 207 -1.89 -12.36 41.87
CA GLU A 207 -0.75 -11.75 42.57
C GLU A 207 -0.62 -12.31 43.99
N ARG A 208 -1.70 -12.25 44.80
CA ARG A 208 -1.70 -12.80 46.17
C ARG A 208 -1.43 -14.30 46.24
N ALA A 209 -1.80 -15.03 45.19
CA ALA A 209 -1.53 -16.45 45.07
C ALA A 209 -0.13 -16.78 44.52
N GLY A 210 0.68 -15.78 44.15
CA GLY A 210 2.00 -15.98 43.55
C GLY A 210 1.96 -16.59 42.15
N LEU A 211 0.87 -16.38 41.40
CA LEU A 211 0.63 -16.98 40.08
C LEU A 211 1.04 -16.09 38.90
N LEU A 212 1.60 -14.90 39.16
CA LEU A 212 2.13 -14.01 38.12
C LEU A 212 3.63 -14.19 37.99
N SER A 213 4.14 -14.25 36.76
CA SER A 213 5.59 -14.15 36.53
C SER A 213 6.13 -12.78 36.98
N PRO A 214 7.44 -12.62 37.19
CA PRO A 214 8.04 -11.32 37.50
C PRO A 214 7.69 -10.24 36.46
N GLU A 215 7.71 -10.58 35.17
CA GLU A 215 7.38 -9.66 34.08
C GLU A 215 5.87 -9.33 34.04
N GLU A 216 5.02 -10.33 34.29
CA GLU A 216 3.57 -10.13 34.39
C GLU A 216 3.22 -9.25 35.60
N LEU A 217 3.92 -9.42 36.72
CA LEU A 217 3.73 -8.62 37.93
C LEU A 217 4.10 -7.16 37.68
N GLU A 218 5.25 -6.89 37.05
CA GLU A 218 5.65 -5.52 36.68
C GLU A 218 4.63 -4.87 35.75
N THR A 219 4.18 -5.60 34.73
CA THR A 219 3.14 -5.12 33.81
C THR A 219 1.83 -4.86 34.53
N TYR A 220 1.41 -5.77 35.42
CA TYR A 220 0.19 -5.63 36.21
C TYR A 220 0.24 -4.42 37.15
N ILE A 221 1.36 -4.19 37.83
CA ILE A 221 1.55 -3.01 38.70
C ILE A 221 1.37 -1.72 37.89
N SER A 222 2.04 -1.62 36.73
CA SER A 222 1.91 -0.47 35.83
C SER A 222 0.46 -0.24 35.38
N VAL A 223 -0.23 -1.30 34.96
CA VAL A 223 -1.63 -1.22 34.48
C VAL A 223 -2.58 -0.85 35.62
N ARG A 224 -2.42 -1.48 36.79
CA ARG A 224 -3.21 -1.19 37.99
C ARG A 224 -3.07 0.27 38.39
N ASP A 225 -1.85 0.79 38.43
CA ASP A 225 -1.58 2.15 38.86
C ASP A 225 -2.19 3.16 37.89
N PHE A 226 -2.10 2.92 36.58
CA PHE A 226 -2.77 3.72 35.58
C PHE A 226 -4.30 3.75 35.79
N PHE A 227 -4.96 2.59 35.84
CA PHE A 227 -6.42 2.57 35.97
C PHE A 227 -6.89 3.15 37.31
N THR A 228 -6.15 2.89 38.40
CA THR A 228 -6.56 3.26 39.77
C THR A 228 -6.27 4.73 40.10
N TYR A 229 -5.09 5.22 39.72
CA TYR A 229 -4.57 6.51 40.16
C TYR A 229 -4.59 7.58 39.06
N GLU A 230 -4.57 7.20 37.78
CA GLU A 230 -4.63 8.16 36.68
C GLU A 230 -6.04 8.25 36.08
N PHE A 231 -6.60 7.11 35.66
CA PHE A 231 -7.91 7.13 34.98
C PHE A 231 -9.06 7.39 35.96
N GLU A 232 -9.22 6.55 36.99
CA GLU A 232 -10.36 6.68 37.93
C GLU A 232 -10.35 7.96 38.75
N GLN A 233 -9.16 8.52 39.04
CA GLN A 233 -9.03 9.80 39.76
C GLN A 233 -9.20 11.03 38.87
N SER A 234 -9.24 10.86 37.54
CA SER A 234 -9.48 11.97 36.64
C SER A 234 -10.94 12.44 36.68
N ASP A 235 -11.15 13.73 36.42
CA ASP A 235 -12.49 14.33 36.38
C ASP A 235 -13.41 13.56 35.43
N GLU A 236 -14.68 13.44 35.80
CA GLU A 236 -15.69 12.69 35.03
C GLU A 236 -15.75 13.14 33.56
N ARG A 237 -15.63 14.45 33.31
CA ARG A 237 -15.57 15.00 31.95
C ARG A 237 -14.39 14.44 31.15
N VAL A 238 -13.22 14.33 31.76
CA VAL A 238 -12.01 13.79 31.10
C VAL A 238 -12.21 12.33 30.76
N ARG A 239 -12.72 11.53 31.71
CA ARG A 239 -13.04 10.11 31.48
C ARG A 239 -14.03 9.93 30.33
N ASN A 240 -15.13 10.67 30.34
CA ASN A 240 -16.17 10.59 29.31
C ASN A 240 -15.63 10.94 27.92
N ILE A 241 -14.71 11.90 27.81
CA ILE A 241 -14.05 12.23 26.52
C ILE A 241 -13.19 11.04 26.08
N ILE A 242 -12.32 10.52 26.94
CA ILE A 242 -11.45 9.38 26.61
C ILE A 242 -12.30 8.16 26.21
N GLU A 243 -13.35 7.82 26.96
CA GLU A 243 -14.26 6.71 26.66
C GLU A 243 -14.94 6.89 25.30
N SER A 244 -15.39 8.11 24.98
CA SER A 244 -15.99 8.46 23.69
C SER A 244 -15.00 8.31 22.54
N GLU A 245 -13.76 8.77 22.73
CA GLU A 245 -12.69 8.65 21.73
C GLU A 245 -12.35 7.19 21.47
N VAL A 246 -12.10 6.39 22.52
CA VAL A 246 -11.81 4.95 22.39
C VAL A 246 -12.99 4.23 21.73
N THR A 247 -14.22 4.51 22.15
CA THR A 247 -15.43 3.93 21.55
C THR A 247 -15.51 4.24 20.07
N ARG A 248 -15.21 5.48 19.66
CA ARG A 248 -15.17 5.85 18.24
C ARG A 248 -14.12 5.04 17.48
N MET A 249 -12.96 4.76 18.10
CA MET A 249 -11.89 3.96 17.48
C MET A 249 -12.25 2.46 17.34
N THR A 250 -12.99 1.90 18.30
CA THR A 250 -13.32 0.46 18.35
C THR A 250 -14.66 0.09 17.72
N ALA A 251 -15.61 1.03 17.61
CA ALA A 251 -16.99 0.77 17.19
C ALA A 251 -17.09 0.10 15.81
N THR A 252 -16.22 0.47 14.87
CA THR A 252 -16.18 -0.11 13.52
C THR A 252 -15.97 -1.63 13.54
N PHE A 253 -15.32 -2.17 14.56
CA PHE A 253 -15.03 -3.61 14.67
C PHE A 253 -16.03 -4.39 15.52
N THR A 254 -16.84 -3.72 16.33
CA THR A 254 -17.63 -4.36 17.39
C THR A 254 -19.13 -4.37 17.12
N THR A 255 -19.61 -3.43 16.31
CA THR A 255 -21.04 -3.19 16.06
C THR A 255 -21.66 -4.25 15.16
N ASP A 256 -21.00 -4.59 14.05
CA ASP A 256 -21.48 -5.59 13.09
C ASP A 256 -20.99 -7.01 13.46
N PRO A 257 -21.89 -8.01 13.54
CA PRO A 257 -21.51 -9.38 13.92
C PRO A 257 -20.59 -10.09 12.93
N ASP A 258 -20.65 -9.81 11.64
CA ASP A 258 -19.81 -10.45 10.62
C ASP A 258 -18.42 -9.81 10.60
N ILE A 259 -18.34 -8.49 10.76
CA ILE A 259 -17.06 -7.77 10.96
C ILE A 259 -16.38 -8.26 12.24
N ARG A 260 -17.12 -8.34 13.35
CA ARG A 260 -16.60 -8.82 14.63
C ARG A 260 -16.09 -10.25 14.53
N ARG A 261 -16.87 -11.15 13.89
CA ARG A 261 -16.40 -12.52 13.64
C ARG A 261 -15.14 -12.56 12.78
N SER A 262 -15.03 -11.70 11.77
CA SER A 262 -13.89 -11.71 10.85
C SER A 262 -12.61 -11.12 11.46
N PHE A 263 -12.74 -10.07 12.28
CA PHE A 263 -11.60 -9.28 12.76
C PHE A 263 -11.38 -9.26 14.28
N CYS A 264 -12.29 -9.83 15.06
CA CYS A 264 -12.23 -9.96 16.52
C CYS A 264 -12.61 -11.39 16.95
N ALA A 265 -12.28 -12.38 16.13
CA ALA A 265 -12.55 -13.79 16.43
C ALA A 265 -11.89 -14.22 17.77
N PRO A 266 -12.47 -15.19 18.49
CA PRO A 266 -11.77 -15.88 19.56
C PRO A 266 -10.42 -16.47 19.09
N GLN A 267 -9.47 -16.65 20.01
CA GLN A 267 -8.12 -17.11 19.66
C GLN A 267 -8.13 -18.48 18.98
N GLU A 268 -9.06 -19.34 19.36
CA GLU A 268 -9.23 -20.71 18.86
C GLU A 268 -9.67 -20.76 17.40
N GLU A 269 -10.33 -19.69 16.92
CA GLU A 269 -10.80 -19.55 15.54
C GLU A 269 -9.81 -18.79 14.65
N LEU A 270 -8.77 -18.18 15.23
CA LEU A 270 -7.77 -17.41 14.49
C LEU A 270 -6.95 -18.35 13.59
N ASN A 271 -7.15 -18.23 12.28
CA ASN A 271 -6.47 -19.05 11.26
C ASN A 271 -5.60 -18.24 10.29
N PHE A 272 -5.54 -16.91 10.45
CA PHE A 272 -4.55 -16.03 9.82
C PHE A 272 -3.87 -15.16 10.88
N PRO A 273 -2.81 -15.66 11.55
CA PRO A 273 -2.12 -14.92 12.61
C PRO A 273 -1.22 -13.79 12.07
N GLY A 274 -0.82 -13.86 10.81
CA GLY A 274 0.04 -12.88 10.16
C GLY A 274 0.66 -13.42 8.88
N PHE A 275 1.73 -12.76 8.41
CA PHE A 275 2.30 -12.98 7.09
C PHE A 275 3.42 -14.02 7.04
N ASP A 276 3.68 -14.76 8.12
CA ASP A 276 4.80 -15.69 8.19
C ASP A 276 4.69 -16.80 7.14
N ASP A 277 3.51 -17.36 6.92
CA ASP A 277 3.29 -18.35 5.84
C ASP A 277 3.42 -17.75 4.45
N LEU A 278 3.03 -16.49 4.25
CA LEU A 278 3.29 -15.81 3.00
C LEU A 278 4.80 -15.69 2.76
N VAL A 279 5.55 -15.31 3.80
CA VAL A 279 6.97 -15.04 3.74
C VAL A 279 7.78 -16.33 3.56
N ASP A 280 7.43 -17.41 4.29
CA ASP A 280 8.21 -18.66 4.38
C ASP A 280 7.67 -19.78 3.49
N HIS A 281 6.38 -19.80 3.17
CA HIS A 281 5.75 -20.82 2.31
C HIS A 281 5.20 -20.30 0.98
N GLY A 282 5.29 -18.99 0.73
CA GLY A 282 4.83 -18.39 -0.52
C GLY A 282 3.31 -18.47 -0.66
N LYS A 283 2.56 -18.10 0.38
CA LYS A 283 1.11 -17.93 0.29
C LYS A 283 0.72 -16.68 -0.50
N ILE A 284 -0.50 -16.68 -1.02
CA ILE A 284 -1.10 -15.59 -1.78
C ILE A 284 -2.25 -15.06 -0.92
N VAL A 285 -2.02 -13.92 -0.27
CA VAL A 285 -3.00 -13.28 0.60
C VAL A 285 -3.72 -12.20 -0.20
N ILE A 286 -5.05 -12.30 -0.29
CA ILE A 286 -5.90 -11.35 -1.00
C ILE A 286 -6.90 -10.76 0.00
N LEU A 287 -6.91 -9.43 0.13
CA LEU A 287 -8.04 -8.76 0.77
C LEU A 287 -9.12 -8.53 -0.29
N ARG A 288 -10.27 -9.19 -0.16
CA ARG A 288 -11.45 -8.92 -0.97
C ARG A 288 -12.44 -8.13 -0.13
N MET A 289 -12.47 -6.81 -0.32
CA MET A 289 -13.34 -5.94 0.47
C MET A 289 -13.75 -4.72 -0.33
N ASN A 290 -15.03 -4.62 -0.71
CA ASN A 290 -15.52 -3.49 -1.48
C ASN A 290 -15.53 -2.20 -0.63
N ALA A 291 -14.72 -1.22 -1.00
CA ALA A 291 -14.63 0.06 -0.31
C ALA A 291 -15.88 0.95 -0.51
N GLU A 292 -16.69 0.72 -1.54
CA GLU A 292 -17.98 1.42 -1.68
C GLU A 292 -18.98 0.93 -0.63
N GLU A 293 -18.94 -0.37 -0.31
CA GLU A 293 -19.80 -1.00 0.69
C GLU A 293 -19.32 -0.74 2.12
N TYR A 294 -18.04 -0.97 2.39
CA TYR A 294 -17.47 -0.94 3.75
C TYR A 294 -16.69 0.34 4.09
N GLN A 295 -16.61 1.30 3.16
CA GLN A 295 -16.08 2.65 3.35
C GLN A 295 -14.76 2.68 4.15
N ASN A 296 -14.79 3.25 5.36
CA ASN A 296 -13.62 3.43 6.22
C ASN A 296 -13.04 2.10 6.69
N LEU A 297 -13.85 1.07 6.92
CA LEU A 297 -13.36 -0.22 7.37
C LEU A 297 -12.44 -0.86 6.32
N ALA A 298 -12.81 -0.79 5.04
CA ALA A 298 -11.97 -1.31 3.96
C ALA A 298 -10.59 -0.65 3.96
N LYS A 299 -10.53 0.66 4.14
CA LYS A 299 -9.26 1.40 4.22
C LYS A 299 -8.45 1.04 5.48
N ILE A 300 -9.12 0.94 6.64
CA ILE A 300 -8.49 0.55 7.91
C ILE A 300 -7.87 -0.85 7.80
N ILE A 301 -8.64 -1.86 7.38
CA ILE A 301 -8.16 -3.25 7.24
C ILE A 301 -7.04 -3.35 6.20
N SER A 302 -7.19 -2.68 5.05
CA SER A 302 -6.16 -2.66 4.01
C SER A 302 -4.85 -2.09 4.55
N THR A 303 -4.93 -0.99 5.32
CA THR A 303 -3.74 -0.35 5.91
C THR A 303 -3.11 -1.24 6.98
N TYR A 304 -3.92 -1.90 7.81
CA TYR A 304 -3.43 -2.88 8.79
C TYR A 304 -2.68 -4.04 8.12
N LEU A 305 -3.27 -4.67 7.10
CA LEU A 305 -2.64 -5.76 6.36
C LEU A 305 -1.34 -5.29 5.68
N LYS A 306 -1.33 -4.09 5.08
CA LYS A 306 -0.13 -3.48 4.51
C LYS A 306 0.97 -3.33 5.57
N LEU A 307 0.68 -2.71 6.71
CA LEU A 307 1.66 -2.47 7.77
C LEU A 307 2.18 -3.77 8.40
N ASP A 308 1.31 -4.77 8.54
CA ASP A 308 1.69 -6.09 9.06
C ASP A 308 2.57 -6.84 8.07
N PHE A 309 2.24 -6.83 6.78
CA PHE A 309 3.08 -7.35 5.71
C PHE A 309 4.45 -6.66 5.67
N GLN A 310 4.48 -5.33 5.69
CA GLN A 310 5.73 -4.55 5.73
C GLN A 310 6.59 -4.94 6.93
N SER A 311 5.97 -5.15 8.10
CA SER A 311 6.67 -5.60 9.30
C SER A 311 7.26 -7.00 9.12
N SER A 312 6.47 -7.97 8.65
CA SER A 312 6.94 -9.35 8.41
C SER A 312 8.04 -9.42 7.35
N VAL A 313 7.97 -8.61 6.28
CA VAL A 313 9.02 -8.48 5.26
C VAL A 313 10.34 -8.05 5.88
N MET A 314 10.32 -7.04 6.76
CA MET A 314 11.54 -6.56 7.41
C MET A 314 12.05 -7.53 8.46
N THR A 315 11.15 -8.13 9.26
CA THR A 315 11.50 -9.14 10.27
C THR A 315 12.15 -10.36 9.62
N ARG A 316 11.78 -10.72 8.38
CA ARG A 316 12.43 -11.79 7.62
C ARG A 316 13.96 -11.68 7.61
N LEU A 317 14.50 -10.47 7.51
CA LEU A 317 15.95 -10.26 7.41
C LEU A 317 16.70 -10.77 8.63
N VAL A 318 16.10 -10.62 9.81
CA VAL A 318 16.72 -10.97 11.11
C VAL A 318 16.19 -12.27 11.70
N ARG A 319 15.01 -12.76 11.28
CA ARG A 319 14.42 -13.99 11.80
C ARG A 319 15.26 -15.22 11.40
N PRO A 320 15.72 -16.04 12.37
CA PRO A 320 16.37 -17.32 12.08
C PRO A 320 15.43 -18.26 11.32
N GLY A 321 15.95 -18.98 10.33
CA GLY A 321 15.17 -19.95 9.54
C GLY A 321 14.22 -19.36 8.48
N ALA A 322 14.03 -18.03 8.44
CA ALA A 322 13.14 -17.41 7.46
C ALA A 322 13.66 -17.54 6.01
N ASN A 323 12.76 -17.78 5.06
CA ASN A 323 13.12 -17.98 3.65
C ASN A 323 13.53 -16.65 2.98
N ARG A 324 14.81 -16.51 2.63
CA ARG A 324 15.39 -15.31 2.00
C ARG A 324 15.53 -15.40 0.47
N LEU A 325 15.20 -16.53 -0.14
CA LEU A 325 15.36 -16.76 -1.59
C LEU A 325 14.12 -16.36 -2.40
N ARG A 326 12.96 -16.36 -1.75
CA ARG A 326 11.67 -16.05 -2.36
C ARG A 326 11.46 -14.55 -2.56
N PRO A 327 11.04 -14.09 -3.76
CA PRO A 327 10.55 -12.74 -3.95
C PRO A 327 9.20 -12.55 -3.26
N LEU A 328 9.06 -11.45 -2.52
CA LEU A 328 7.80 -11.03 -1.91
C LEU A 328 7.21 -9.91 -2.74
N ILE A 329 5.90 -9.93 -2.94
CA ILE A 329 5.24 -9.03 -3.89
C ILE A 329 4.05 -8.39 -3.21
N PHE A 330 4.01 -7.07 -3.24
CA PHE A 330 2.88 -6.28 -2.80
C PHE A 330 2.21 -5.66 -4.03
N ILE A 331 0.90 -5.89 -4.20
CA ILE A 331 0.10 -5.36 -5.30
C ILE A 331 -1.11 -4.61 -4.76
N ASN A 332 -1.33 -3.39 -5.27
CA ASN A 332 -2.43 -2.54 -4.84
C ASN A 332 -2.95 -1.69 -6.01
N ASP A 333 -4.22 -1.83 -6.38
CA ASP A 333 -4.83 -1.08 -7.49
C ASP A 333 -5.18 0.37 -7.11
N GLU A 334 -5.45 0.64 -5.84
CA GLU A 334 -5.87 1.95 -5.36
C GLU A 334 -5.05 2.39 -4.14
N TYR A 335 -3.76 2.59 -4.39
CA TYR A 335 -2.76 2.90 -3.37
C TYR A 335 -3.08 4.15 -2.56
N HIS A 336 -3.68 5.16 -3.17
CA HIS A 336 -4.07 6.38 -2.46
C HIS A 336 -5.09 6.13 -1.34
N PHE A 337 -5.86 5.04 -1.32
CA PHE A 337 -6.79 4.77 -0.22
C PHE A 337 -6.11 4.34 1.09
N MET A 338 -4.84 3.93 1.03
CA MET A 338 -4.13 3.34 2.16
C MET A 338 -2.66 3.76 2.22
N ALA A 339 -2.30 4.80 1.46
CA ALA A 339 -0.97 5.39 1.53
C ALA A 339 -0.75 5.96 2.94
N SER A 340 0.43 5.75 3.49
CA SER A 340 0.81 6.30 4.79
C SER A 340 2.13 7.04 4.69
N ARG A 341 2.33 8.03 5.57
CA ARG A 341 3.55 8.86 5.59
C ARG A 341 4.84 8.05 5.78
N THR A 342 4.73 6.84 6.34
CA THR A 342 5.84 5.92 6.60
C THR A 342 6.24 5.07 5.38
N ASP A 343 5.46 5.05 4.30
CA ASP A 343 5.71 4.16 3.16
C ASP A 343 7.03 4.47 2.46
N SER A 344 7.46 5.73 2.43
CA SER A 344 8.76 6.14 1.87
C SER A 344 9.93 5.44 2.57
N LYS A 345 9.87 5.30 3.90
CA LYS A 345 10.88 4.59 4.70
C LYS A 345 10.89 3.10 4.39
N PHE A 346 9.73 2.49 4.17
CA PHE A 346 9.66 1.08 3.80
C PHE A 346 10.24 0.85 2.39
N PHE A 347 9.82 1.65 1.40
CA PHE A 347 10.29 1.50 0.01
C PHE A 347 11.79 1.74 -0.16
N SER A 348 12.43 2.51 0.72
CA SER A 348 13.89 2.72 0.65
C SER A 348 14.71 1.51 1.13
N VAL A 349 14.16 0.67 2.03
CA VAL A 349 14.88 -0.44 2.67
C VAL A 349 14.42 -1.84 2.24
N CYS A 350 13.20 -1.98 1.70
CA CYS A 350 12.61 -3.29 1.38
C CYS A 350 13.34 -4.06 0.26
N ARG A 351 14.30 -3.43 -0.42
CA ARG A 351 15.16 -4.01 -1.46
C ARG A 351 16.02 -5.15 -0.93
N GLU A 352 16.53 -5.01 0.29
CA GLU A 352 17.35 -6.03 0.98
C GLU A 352 16.53 -7.29 1.28
N ALA A 353 15.23 -7.09 1.50
CA ALA A 353 14.26 -8.13 1.75
C ALA A 353 13.53 -8.54 0.46
N ASP A 354 14.18 -8.54 -0.71
CA ASP A 354 13.64 -9.05 -1.99
C ASP A 354 12.15 -8.73 -2.24
N CYS A 355 11.70 -7.55 -1.81
CA CYS A 355 10.30 -7.14 -1.83
C CYS A 355 10.05 -6.21 -3.01
N ILE A 356 9.10 -6.59 -3.86
CA ILE A 356 8.66 -5.87 -5.03
C ILE A 356 7.34 -5.19 -4.69
N ASN A 357 7.29 -3.87 -4.86
CA ASN A 357 6.08 -3.09 -4.62
C ASN A 357 5.51 -2.64 -5.95
N VAL A 358 4.29 -3.06 -6.27
CA VAL A 358 3.52 -2.66 -7.45
C VAL A 358 2.27 -1.94 -6.97
N VAL A 359 2.28 -0.62 -7.07
CA VAL A 359 1.17 0.23 -6.62
C VAL A 359 0.56 0.95 -7.81
N ALA A 360 -0.74 1.12 -7.81
CA ALA A 360 -1.44 1.93 -8.79
C ALA A 360 -2.27 3.01 -8.10
N THR A 361 -2.42 4.15 -8.76
CA THR A 361 -3.28 5.25 -8.30
C THR A 361 -3.83 5.99 -9.51
N GLN A 362 -4.88 6.78 -9.32
CA GLN A 362 -5.47 7.56 -10.39
C GLN A 362 -4.56 8.72 -10.80
N SER A 363 -4.08 9.48 -9.81
CA SER A 363 -3.18 10.61 -10.02
C SER A 363 -2.27 10.86 -8.81
N PHE A 364 -1.28 11.73 -9.00
CA PHE A 364 -0.45 12.24 -7.91
C PHE A 364 -1.23 13.21 -7.01
N THR A 365 -2.17 13.99 -7.55
CA THR A 365 -3.08 14.82 -6.76
C THR A 365 -3.89 13.98 -5.78
N SER A 366 -4.41 12.80 -6.18
CA SER A 366 -5.12 11.91 -5.25
C SER A 366 -4.25 11.42 -4.08
N LEU A 367 -2.94 11.26 -4.30
CA LEU A 367 -2.00 10.94 -3.22
C LEU A 367 -1.77 12.12 -2.29
N VAL A 368 -1.67 13.34 -2.84
CA VAL A 368 -1.54 14.58 -2.06
C VAL A 368 -2.77 14.78 -1.20
N ASP A 369 -3.97 14.62 -1.77
CA ASP A 369 -5.23 14.73 -1.05
C ASP A 369 -5.33 13.72 0.09
N SER A 370 -4.88 12.47 -0.15
CA SER A 370 -4.92 11.43 0.89
C SER A 370 -3.88 11.61 2.00
N LEU A 371 -2.74 12.24 1.73
CA LEU A 371 -1.66 12.38 2.72
C LEU A 371 -1.58 13.78 3.33
N GLY A 372 -2.25 14.77 2.73
CA GLY A 372 -2.26 16.16 3.16
C GLY A 372 -0.92 16.89 3.02
N ASP A 373 0.09 16.28 2.39
CA ASP A 373 1.47 16.78 2.36
C ASP A 373 2.18 16.39 1.05
N LYS A 374 2.39 17.37 0.17
CA LYS A 374 3.06 17.18 -1.12
C LYS A 374 4.50 16.70 -0.98
N THR A 375 5.22 17.13 0.07
CA THR A 375 6.62 16.74 0.31
C THR A 375 6.72 15.24 0.62
N VAL A 376 5.74 14.72 1.38
CA VAL A 376 5.65 13.29 1.69
C VAL A 376 5.38 12.49 0.42
N VAL A 377 4.46 12.96 -0.43
CA VAL A 377 4.17 12.32 -1.73
C VAL A 377 5.40 12.30 -2.62
N GLU A 378 6.13 13.41 -2.76
CA GLU A 378 7.36 13.47 -3.54
C GLU A 378 8.41 12.47 -3.04
N THR A 379 8.57 12.35 -1.72
CA THR A 379 9.49 11.38 -1.09
C THR A 379 9.06 9.93 -1.38
N ILE A 380 7.76 9.63 -1.36
CA ILE A 380 7.24 8.30 -1.75
C ILE A 380 7.54 8.03 -3.23
N LEU A 381 7.23 8.98 -4.11
CA LEU A 381 7.41 8.85 -5.56
C LEU A 381 8.88 8.73 -5.97
N GLN A 382 9.81 9.32 -5.21
CA GLN A 382 11.25 9.14 -5.41
C GLN A 382 11.70 7.70 -5.14
N ASN A 383 11.10 7.04 -4.14
CA ASN A 383 11.44 5.65 -3.80
C ASN A 383 10.81 4.62 -4.75
N LEU A 384 9.73 4.99 -5.45
CA LEU A 384 9.09 4.20 -6.52
C LEU A 384 9.70 4.57 -7.88
N VAL A 385 10.86 3.99 -8.18
CA VAL A 385 11.71 4.41 -9.31
C VAL A 385 11.04 4.16 -10.65
N ASN A 386 10.41 2.99 -10.83
CA ASN A 386 9.77 2.65 -12.10
C ASN A 386 8.37 3.29 -12.14
N LYS A 387 8.10 4.06 -13.20
CA LYS A 387 6.86 4.82 -13.36
C LYS A 387 6.22 4.48 -14.71
N ILE A 388 4.97 4.06 -14.67
CA ILE A 388 4.15 3.78 -15.86
C ILE A 388 3.01 4.77 -15.86
N TRP A 389 3.02 5.67 -16.83
CA TRP A 389 1.97 6.65 -17.02
C TRP A 389 1.04 6.17 -18.13
N LEU A 390 -0.20 5.87 -17.77
CA LEU A 390 -1.30 5.78 -18.72
C LEU A 390 -1.90 7.18 -18.91
N ARG A 391 -2.88 7.29 -19.81
CA ARG A 391 -3.57 8.57 -20.05
C ARG A 391 -4.04 9.16 -18.72
N SER A 392 -3.70 10.43 -18.49
CA SER A 392 -4.11 11.17 -17.31
C SER A 392 -4.61 12.53 -17.74
N ASP A 393 -5.58 13.05 -16.99
CA ASP A 393 -6.10 14.41 -17.13
C ASP A 393 -5.62 15.31 -15.95
N ASP A 394 -4.80 14.75 -15.05
CA ASP A 394 -4.25 15.43 -13.87
C ASP A 394 -2.97 16.20 -14.20
N HIS A 395 -2.96 17.51 -13.90
CA HIS A 395 -1.86 18.41 -14.26
C HIS A 395 -0.52 18.00 -13.62
N ASP A 396 -0.50 17.75 -12.30
CA ASP A 396 0.73 17.39 -11.57
C ASP A 396 1.31 16.06 -12.09
N THR A 397 0.46 15.08 -12.40
CA THR A 397 0.89 13.81 -12.99
C THR A 397 1.46 13.98 -14.40
N ILE A 398 0.80 14.79 -15.25
CA ILE A 398 1.25 15.06 -16.63
C ILE A 398 2.59 15.81 -16.60
N GLU A 399 2.72 16.84 -15.76
CA GLU A 399 3.96 17.61 -15.67
C GLU A 399 5.12 16.73 -15.19
N ALA A 400 4.89 15.88 -14.18
CA ALA A 400 5.89 14.93 -13.72
C ALA A 400 6.31 13.94 -14.82
N ALA A 401 5.35 13.45 -15.63
CA ALA A 401 5.65 12.60 -16.78
C ALA A 401 6.50 13.34 -17.82
N GLN A 402 6.12 14.56 -18.20
CA GLN A 402 6.86 15.38 -19.17
C GLN A 402 8.29 15.68 -18.70
N ARG A 403 8.46 16.00 -17.41
CA ARG A 403 9.77 16.23 -16.80
C ARG A 403 10.63 14.96 -16.82
N ALA A 404 10.04 13.80 -16.50
CA ALA A 404 10.74 12.52 -16.48
C ALA A 404 11.13 12.01 -17.88
N THR A 405 10.30 12.24 -18.90
CA THR A 405 10.60 11.84 -20.29
C THR A 405 11.61 12.78 -20.97
N GLY A 406 11.84 13.96 -20.40
CA GLY A 406 12.75 14.96 -20.94
C GLY A 406 12.23 15.65 -22.20
N LYS A 407 13.10 16.49 -22.78
CA LYS A 407 12.84 17.21 -24.04
C LYS A 407 13.94 16.87 -25.04
N GLU A 408 13.60 16.85 -26.31
CA GLU A 408 14.56 16.71 -27.41
C GLU A 408 14.67 18.06 -28.13
N ILE A 409 15.90 18.45 -28.45
CA ILE A 409 16.17 19.66 -29.24
C ILE A 409 15.66 19.41 -30.67
N LYS A 410 14.77 20.27 -31.15
CA LYS A 410 14.30 20.26 -32.53
C LYS A 410 14.77 21.52 -33.25
N PHE A 411 15.22 21.35 -34.49
CA PHE A 411 15.58 22.50 -35.33
C PHE A 411 14.35 22.99 -36.08
N ARG A 412 13.89 24.19 -35.74
CA ARG A 412 12.83 24.89 -36.45
C ARG A 412 13.46 25.74 -37.55
N ARG A 413 13.11 25.42 -38.80
CA ARG A 413 13.43 26.23 -39.97
C ARG A 413 12.32 27.25 -40.19
N SER A 414 12.64 28.52 -40.01
CA SER A 414 11.73 29.63 -40.30
C SER A 414 12.23 30.33 -41.56
N GLU A 415 11.41 30.34 -42.60
CA GLU A 415 11.69 31.08 -43.83
C GLU A 415 10.84 32.35 -43.85
N SER A 416 11.48 33.51 -43.97
CA SER A 416 10.80 34.76 -44.28
C SER A 416 11.21 35.22 -45.67
N LEU A 417 10.20 35.56 -46.47
CA LEU A 417 10.35 36.13 -47.80
C LEU A 417 9.85 37.57 -47.71
N THR A 418 10.77 38.51 -47.88
CA THR A 418 10.46 39.94 -47.87
C THR A 418 10.71 40.49 -49.26
N GLU A 419 9.69 41.12 -49.84
CA GLU A 419 9.79 41.83 -51.10
C GLU A 419 9.78 43.32 -50.82
N SER A 420 10.87 44.02 -51.15
CA SER A 420 10.96 45.48 -51.01
C SER A 420 11.18 46.12 -52.37
N GLY A 421 10.20 46.91 -52.82
CA GLY A 421 10.29 47.64 -54.09
C GLY A 421 10.18 49.15 -53.89
N LYS A 422 10.92 49.93 -54.69
CA LYS A 422 10.92 51.40 -54.58
C LYS A 422 9.70 52.08 -55.20
N ASN A 423 8.90 51.37 -56.03
CA ASN A 423 7.64 51.86 -56.60
C ASN A 423 6.61 50.72 -56.64
N SER A 424 5.66 50.74 -55.69
CA SER A 424 4.58 49.76 -55.60
C SER A 424 3.28 50.33 -56.17
N ASN A 425 2.65 49.61 -57.10
CA ASN A 425 1.33 49.93 -57.64
C ASN A 425 0.32 48.89 -57.18
N TYR A 426 -0.88 49.32 -56.80
CA TYR A 426 -1.94 48.40 -56.40
C TYR A 426 -2.46 47.63 -57.62
N SER A 427 -2.29 46.32 -57.63
CA SER A 427 -2.81 45.48 -58.72
C SER A 427 -4.22 45.03 -58.39
N TRP A 428 -5.20 45.63 -59.06
CA TRP A 428 -6.62 45.24 -58.94
C TRP A 428 -6.89 43.80 -59.37
N MET A 429 -6.05 43.22 -60.24
CA MET A 429 -6.19 41.83 -60.69
C MET A 429 -5.77 40.80 -59.62
N PHE A 430 -4.80 41.15 -58.77
CA PHE A 430 -4.28 40.25 -57.72
C PHE A 430 -4.67 40.68 -56.30
N GLY A 431 -5.46 41.75 -56.16
CA GLY A 431 -5.90 42.30 -54.87
C GLY A 431 -4.77 42.72 -53.93
N ARG A 432 -3.57 42.98 -54.46
CA ARG A 432 -2.37 43.27 -53.66
C ARG A 432 -1.46 44.29 -54.36
N SER A 433 -0.66 44.99 -53.56
CA SER A 433 0.39 45.87 -54.08
C SER A 433 1.48 45.04 -54.77
N VAL A 434 1.84 45.42 -56.00
CA VAL A 434 2.89 44.78 -56.80
C VAL A 434 3.94 45.83 -57.13
N ALA A 435 5.21 45.53 -56.85
CA ALA A 435 6.30 46.43 -57.14
C ALA A 435 7.04 46.03 -58.43
N ARG A 436 7.50 47.02 -59.20
CA ARG A 436 8.45 46.81 -60.32
C ARG A 436 9.87 47.16 -59.85
N ASN A 437 10.86 46.37 -60.25
CA ASN A 437 12.24 46.40 -59.73
C ASN A 437 12.31 46.21 -58.21
N SER A 438 11.69 45.13 -57.71
CA SER A 438 11.76 44.75 -56.30
C SER A 438 13.03 43.97 -55.98
N ASN A 439 13.60 44.23 -54.81
CA ASN A 439 14.61 43.38 -54.20
C ASN A 439 13.87 42.29 -53.41
N LEU A 440 14.09 41.03 -53.80
CA LEU A 440 13.60 39.88 -53.07
C LEU A 440 14.68 39.44 -52.09
N SER A 441 14.38 39.48 -50.79
CA SER A 441 15.26 38.95 -49.75
C SER A 441 14.61 37.73 -49.13
N LYS A 442 15.32 36.60 -49.15
CA LYS A 442 14.94 35.39 -48.42
C LYS A 442 15.85 35.26 -47.21
N SER A 443 15.28 35.35 -46.01
CA SER A 443 15.98 35.02 -44.77
C SER A 443 15.55 33.64 -44.32
N VAL A 444 16.52 32.78 -44.04
CA VAL A 444 16.30 31.46 -43.47
C VAL A 444 16.94 31.46 -42.10
N ASN A 445 16.12 31.35 -41.06
CA ASN A 445 16.57 31.25 -39.69
C ASN A 445 16.43 29.80 -39.21
N TYR A 446 17.49 29.26 -38.63
CA TYR A 446 17.50 27.96 -37.97
C TYR A 446 17.57 28.21 -36.47
N GLN A 447 16.48 27.91 -35.76
CA GLN A 447 16.43 28.01 -34.32
C GLN A 447 16.35 26.61 -33.72
N ALA A 448 17.25 26.30 -32.80
CA ALA A 448 17.09 25.14 -31.91
C ALA A 448 16.00 25.47 -30.88
N VAL A 449 14.99 24.59 -30.77
CA VAL A 449 13.81 24.74 -29.89
C VAL A 449 13.66 23.51 -29.02
#